data_AF-A0A6L2NE93-F1
#
_entry.id   AF-A0A6L2NE93-F1
#
_cell.length_a   1.000
_cell.length_b   1.000
_cell.length_c   1.000
_cell.angle_alpha   90.00
_cell.angle_beta   90.00
_cell.angle_gamma   90.00
#
_symmetry.space_group_name_H-M   'P 1'
#
loop_
_entity.id
_entity.type
_entity.pdbx_description
1 polymer ?
#
loop_
_entity_poly.entity_id
_entity_poly.type
_entity_poly.pdbx_seq_one_letter_code
_entity_poly.pdbx_strand_id
1 'polypeptide(L)'
;MDAPPSLNHVFNFPGDEFKEDPQEEPGEEFKEDPEEDPEEDPKEELEVEAEDDVPPPATLLIGSPITLPPLFESSSNTKDVALIVANKALEMPPIGSTYEVGGPSSVSLFPSFNLHGREIARLDDNTKLFPSNVKYLERCEKKCKGKMEASSFKIRKVKKCMDEIGQDLGDEMQFSNLVENRVTKLEDKDQEKAKEMEKIKKHLGTLETNYSLVLSDRDKWKKAFYNLQAWVSERLRRGAMDARPVNGPTSFRQSKPPKLPGSPSSSQ
;
A
#
# COMPACT_ATOMS: atom_id res chain seq x y z
N MET A 1 -9.34 43.82 -59.14
CA MET A 1 -8.30 42.99 -59.79
C MET A 1 -7.05 43.23 -58.97
N ASP A 2 -6.88 42.45 -57.92
CA ASP A 2 -5.81 42.65 -56.94
C ASP A 2 -4.52 42.01 -57.42
N ALA A 3 -3.40 42.70 -57.17
CA ALA A 3 -2.07 42.29 -57.61
C ALA A 3 -1.62 41.01 -56.89
N PRO A 4 -0.88 40.11 -57.57
CA PRO A 4 -0.38 38.90 -56.94
C PRO A 4 0.67 39.23 -55.86
N PRO A 5 0.69 38.50 -54.73
CA PRO A 5 1.66 38.72 -53.67
C PRO A 5 3.08 38.42 -54.18
N SER A 6 4.03 39.27 -53.79
CA SER A 6 5.42 39.17 -54.22
C SER A 6 6.11 37.95 -53.60
N LEU A 7 6.99 37.32 -54.38
CA LEU A 7 7.68 36.05 -54.06
C LEU A 7 8.66 36.15 -52.87
N ASN A 8 8.81 37.31 -52.25
CA ASN A 8 9.75 37.57 -51.16
C ASN A 8 9.06 37.63 -49.79
N HIS A 9 7.89 37.02 -49.63
CA HIS A 9 7.28 36.89 -48.31
C HIS A 9 8.08 35.85 -47.49
N VAL A 10 9.10 36.37 -46.81
CA VAL A 10 9.83 35.68 -45.75
C VAL A 10 8.80 35.21 -44.73
N PHE A 11 8.71 33.89 -44.57
CA PHE A 11 7.93 33.25 -43.50
C PHE A 11 8.65 33.55 -42.19
N ASN A 12 8.23 34.62 -41.51
CA ASN A 12 8.55 34.80 -40.10
C ASN A 12 7.68 33.81 -39.33
N PHE A 13 8.24 32.65 -38.99
CA PHE A 13 7.66 31.84 -37.92
C PHE A 13 7.69 32.71 -36.66
N PRO A 14 6.54 32.93 -35.99
CA PRO A 14 6.59 33.45 -34.64
C PRO A 14 7.35 32.41 -33.83
N GLY A 15 8.55 32.76 -33.37
CA GLY A 15 9.22 32.01 -32.34
C GLY A 15 8.33 32.11 -31.12
N ASP A 16 7.49 31.09 -30.92
CA ASP A 16 6.93 30.82 -29.61
C ASP A 16 8.14 30.65 -28.69
N GLU A 17 8.39 31.67 -27.88
CA GLU A 17 9.19 31.58 -26.69
C GLU A 17 8.54 30.51 -25.82
N PHE A 18 8.98 29.26 -26.00
CA PHE A 18 8.80 28.23 -25.00
C PHE A 18 9.53 28.74 -23.76
N LYS A 19 8.77 29.39 -22.87
CA LYS A 19 9.09 29.45 -21.46
C LYS A 19 9.04 28.01 -20.96
N GLU A 20 10.15 27.33 -21.16
CA GLU A 20 10.49 26.10 -20.46
C GLU A 20 10.59 26.50 -18.99
N ASP A 21 9.49 26.36 -18.24
CA ASP A 21 9.55 26.32 -16.80
C ASP A 21 10.40 25.08 -16.46
N PRO A 22 11.60 25.24 -15.85
CA PRO A 22 12.30 24.11 -15.30
C PRO A 22 11.56 23.77 -14.01
N GLN A 23 10.43 23.07 -14.12
CA GLN A 23 9.93 22.28 -13.01
C GLN A 23 10.78 21.01 -12.98
N GLU A 24 12.04 21.22 -12.61
CA GLU A 24 12.97 20.21 -12.14
C GLU A 24 12.28 19.56 -10.94
N GLU A 25 11.62 18.42 -11.17
CA GLU A 25 11.18 17.55 -10.09
C GLU A 25 12.45 17.28 -9.26
N PRO A 26 12.45 17.57 -7.93
CA PRO A 26 13.61 17.28 -7.13
C PRO A 26 13.80 15.78 -7.19
N GLY A 27 14.88 15.35 -7.86
CA GLY A 27 15.39 14.00 -7.66
C GLY A 27 15.60 13.85 -6.17
N GLU A 28 14.77 13.02 -5.54
CA GLU A 28 15.06 12.47 -4.22
C GLU A 28 16.36 11.69 -4.36
N GLU A 29 17.49 12.40 -4.22
CA GLU A 29 18.74 11.83 -3.76
C GLU A 29 18.44 11.18 -2.42
N PHE A 30 18.11 9.90 -2.46
CA PHE A 30 18.34 9.00 -1.34
C PHE A 30 19.83 9.09 -1.04
N LYS A 31 20.19 9.95 -0.07
CA LYS A 31 21.38 9.73 0.72
C LYS A 31 21.17 8.39 1.40
N GLU A 32 21.72 7.33 0.82
CA GLU A 32 22.07 6.15 1.58
C GLU A 32 22.89 6.63 2.78
N ASP A 33 22.27 6.55 3.96
CA ASP A 33 22.98 6.71 5.22
C ASP A 33 24.13 5.68 5.23
N PRO A 34 25.35 6.08 5.62
CA PRO A 34 26.46 5.15 5.71
C PRO A 34 26.16 4.14 6.82
N GLU A 35 26.17 2.86 6.46
CA GLU A 35 26.35 1.69 7.33
C GLU A 35 26.33 2.00 8.84
N GLU A 36 25.16 1.91 9.47
CA GLU A 36 25.09 1.69 10.92
C GLU A 36 25.60 0.27 11.20
N ASP A 37 26.89 0.24 11.52
CA ASP A 37 27.59 -0.70 12.38
C ASP A 37 26.68 -1.57 13.28
N PRO A 38 26.67 -2.91 13.13
CA PRO A 38 26.10 -3.79 14.13
C PRO A 38 27.16 -4.10 15.20
N GLU A 39 27.63 -3.10 15.94
CA GLU A 39 28.30 -3.30 17.21
C GLU A 39 27.29 -3.06 18.34
N GLU A 40 26.55 -4.09 18.74
CA GLU A 40 26.36 -4.43 20.15
C GLU A 40 25.71 -5.81 20.28
N ASP A 41 26.58 -6.79 20.42
CA ASP A 41 26.30 -8.14 20.90
C ASP A 41 26.15 -8.04 22.44
N PRO A 42 24.95 -8.23 23.05
CA PRO A 42 24.89 -8.42 24.47
C PRO A 42 25.40 -9.83 24.76
N LYS A 43 26.68 -9.93 25.11
CA LYS A 43 27.19 -10.98 25.99
C LYS A 43 26.40 -10.92 27.31
N GLU A 44 25.23 -11.53 27.33
CA GLU A 44 24.66 -12.05 28.57
C GLU A 44 25.37 -13.37 28.88
N GLU A 45 26.37 -13.24 29.75
CA GLU A 45 26.83 -14.31 30.62
C GLU A 45 25.61 -14.94 31.32
N LEU A 46 25.25 -16.16 30.91
CA LEU A 46 24.41 -17.03 31.71
C LEU A 46 25.11 -18.37 31.88
N GLU A 47 26.04 -18.40 32.83
CA GLU A 47 26.39 -19.61 33.55
C GLU A 47 25.12 -20.15 34.23
N VAL A 48 24.62 -21.29 33.77
CA VAL A 48 23.88 -22.21 34.63
C VAL A 48 24.42 -23.62 34.37
N GLU A 49 25.26 -24.03 35.31
CA GLU A 49 25.60 -25.42 35.60
C GLU A 49 24.35 -26.27 35.88
N ALA A 50 24.56 -27.58 35.69
CA ALA A 50 23.73 -28.73 36.06
C ALA A 50 22.70 -29.21 35.02
N GLU A 51 23.19 -30.06 34.11
CA GLU A 51 22.41 -31.17 33.56
C GLU A 51 22.01 -32.09 34.74
N ASP A 52 20.74 -32.02 35.11
CA ASP A 52 20.07 -33.01 35.95
C ASP A 52 19.41 -34.05 35.04
N ASP A 53 19.61 -35.31 35.40
CA ASP A 53 19.41 -36.53 34.61
C ASP A 53 17.90 -36.84 34.51
N VAL A 54 17.27 -36.47 33.38
CA VAL A 54 15.86 -36.78 33.09
C VAL A 54 15.74 -37.46 31.72
N PRO A 55 15.06 -38.61 31.60
CA PRO A 55 15.08 -39.43 30.39
C PRO A 55 14.33 -38.76 29.22
N PRO A 56 14.65 -39.16 27.97
CA PRO A 56 14.19 -38.45 26.77
C PRO A 56 12.67 -38.56 26.58
N PRO A 57 12.04 -37.57 25.92
CA PRO A 57 10.61 -37.54 25.71
C PRO A 57 10.20 -38.60 24.69
N ALA A 58 9.12 -39.32 25.03
CA ALA A 58 8.46 -40.24 24.13
C ALA A 58 7.95 -39.51 22.87
N THR A 59 8.21 -40.13 21.72
CA THR A 59 7.70 -39.81 20.40
C THR A 59 6.20 -39.52 20.40
N LEU A 60 5.81 -38.31 19.99
CA LEU A 60 4.42 -37.96 19.69
C LEU A 60 3.99 -38.66 18.39
N LEU A 61 2.99 -39.54 18.53
CA LEU A 61 2.25 -40.15 17.44
C LEU A 61 1.54 -39.08 16.60
N ILE A 62 1.90 -39.06 15.33
CA ILE A 62 1.15 -38.46 14.23
C ILE A 62 -0.23 -39.13 14.15
N GLY A 63 -1.28 -38.32 14.14
CA GLY A 63 -2.57 -38.70 13.54
C GLY A 63 -3.75 -38.77 14.49
N SER A 64 -4.39 -37.62 14.73
CA SER A 64 -5.85 -37.52 14.82
C SER A 64 -6.29 -36.07 14.55
N PRO A 65 -7.34 -35.84 13.75
CA PRO A 65 -7.86 -34.50 13.50
C PRO A 65 -8.57 -34.01 14.75
N ILE A 66 -8.02 -32.97 15.38
CA ILE A 66 -8.68 -32.29 16.49
C ILE A 66 -9.86 -31.53 15.89
N THR A 67 -11.07 -32.04 16.10
CA THR A 67 -12.28 -31.22 16.06
C THR A 67 -12.11 -30.18 17.17
N LEU A 68 -11.85 -28.93 16.80
CA LEU A 68 -11.78 -27.84 17.75
C LEU A 68 -13.15 -27.69 18.44
N PRO A 69 -13.21 -27.58 19.79
CA PRO A 69 -14.44 -27.22 20.46
C PRO A 69 -14.83 -25.80 20.02
N PRO A 70 -16.12 -25.48 19.89
CA PRO A 70 -16.55 -24.16 19.46
C PRO A 70 -16.03 -23.12 20.44
N LEU A 71 -15.29 -22.16 19.89
CA LEU A 71 -14.94 -20.90 20.54
C LEU A 71 -16.24 -20.29 21.09
N PHE A 72 -16.37 -20.27 22.42
CA PHE A 72 -17.39 -19.48 23.07
C PHE A 72 -17.06 -18.00 22.83
N GLU A 73 -17.59 -17.46 21.74
CA GLU A 73 -17.84 -16.03 21.61
C GLU A 73 -18.71 -15.61 22.79
N SER A 74 -18.09 -14.99 23.78
CA SER A 74 -18.78 -14.36 24.90
C SER A 74 -19.44 -13.07 24.40
N SER A 75 -20.53 -13.24 23.66
CA SER A 75 -21.53 -12.20 23.41
C SER A 75 -22.30 -11.98 24.71
N SER A 76 -22.00 -10.87 25.40
CA SER A 76 -22.74 -10.41 26.56
C SER A 76 -24.09 -9.84 26.13
N ASN A 77 -25.01 -10.73 25.74
CA ASN A 77 -26.42 -10.41 25.68
C ASN A 77 -26.99 -10.57 27.10
N THR A 78 -27.36 -9.44 27.70
CA THR A 78 -28.11 -9.30 28.94
C THR A 78 -29.47 -10.00 28.83
N LYS A 79 -29.49 -11.32 29.00
CA LYS A 79 -30.67 -12.04 29.46
C LYS A 79 -30.48 -12.40 30.91
N ASP A 80 -31.25 -11.67 31.70
CA ASP A 80 -31.60 -11.84 33.10
C ASP A 80 -31.88 -13.32 33.41
N VAL A 81 -30.82 -14.07 33.76
CA VAL A 81 -30.97 -15.42 34.35
C VAL A 81 -31.01 -15.21 35.85
N ALA A 82 -32.23 -15.16 36.37
CA ALA A 82 -32.48 -15.23 37.80
C ALA A 82 -31.74 -16.43 38.39
N LEU A 83 -30.74 -16.17 39.23
CA LEU A 83 -30.14 -17.17 40.11
C LEU A 83 -31.26 -17.72 40.98
N ILE A 84 -31.69 -18.95 40.69
CA ILE A 84 -32.54 -19.74 41.58
C ILE A 84 -31.71 -20.00 42.84
N VAL A 85 -31.82 -19.07 43.80
CA VAL A 85 -31.45 -19.30 45.18
C VAL A 85 -32.41 -20.38 45.67
N ALA A 86 -31.93 -21.62 45.70
CA ALA A 86 -32.59 -22.69 46.42
C ALA A 86 -32.63 -22.29 47.90
N ASN A 87 -33.72 -21.64 48.30
CA ASN A 87 -34.06 -21.44 49.69
C ASN A 87 -34.16 -22.83 50.31
N LYS A 88 -33.12 -23.21 51.04
CA LYS A 88 -33.09 -24.37 51.93
C LYS A 88 -34.16 -24.12 52.98
N ALA A 89 -35.37 -24.60 52.68
CA ALA A 89 -36.52 -24.51 53.54
C ALA A 89 -36.12 -25.02 54.93
N LEU A 90 -36.37 -24.18 55.94
CA LEU A 90 -36.42 -24.60 57.32
C LEU A 90 -37.43 -25.73 57.42
N GLU A 91 -36.92 -26.96 57.47
CA GLU A 91 -37.67 -28.16 57.82
C GLU A 91 -38.14 -27.98 59.27
N MET A 92 -39.30 -27.35 59.43
CA MET A 92 -39.97 -27.28 60.72
C MET A 92 -40.40 -28.69 61.08
N PRO A 93 -40.07 -29.20 62.29
CA PRO A 93 -40.58 -30.48 62.72
C PRO A 93 -42.12 -30.44 62.73
N PRO A 94 -42.77 -31.57 62.38
CA PRO A 94 -44.22 -31.63 62.31
C PRO A 94 -44.85 -31.24 63.64
N ILE A 95 -45.76 -30.27 63.59
CA ILE A 95 -46.61 -29.83 64.70
C ILE A 95 -47.53 -31.01 65.04
N GLY A 96 -47.22 -31.75 66.10
CA GLY A 96 -48.02 -32.90 66.53
C GLY A 96 -47.29 -33.98 67.33
N SER A 97 -46.02 -33.81 67.68
CA SER A 97 -45.35 -34.72 68.62
C SER A 97 -45.85 -34.49 70.04
N THR A 98 -46.84 -35.29 70.46
CA THR A 98 -47.20 -35.50 71.87
C THR A 98 -46.02 -36.17 72.57
N TYR A 99 -45.15 -35.38 73.18
CA TYR A 99 -44.21 -35.90 74.17
C TYR A 99 -45.02 -36.33 75.40
N GLU A 100 -44.87 -37.58 75.80
CA GLU A 100 -45.30 -38.01 77.14
C GLU A 100 -44.57 -37.16 78.16
N VAL A 101 -45.34 -36.49 79.03
CA VAL A 101 -44.86 -35.84 80.24
C VAL A 101 -44.44 -36.94 81.22
N GLY A 102 -43.25 -37.51 80.97
CA GLY A 102 -42.54 -38.33 81.94
C GLY A 102 -42.16 -37.45 83.13
N GLY A 103 -42.66 -37.82 84.31
CA GLY A 103 -42.60 -37.04 85.55
C GLY A 103 -41.19 -36.59 85.98
N PRO A 104 -41.09 -35.77 87.03
CA PRO A 104 -39.84 -35.16 87.48
C PRO A 104 -38.82 -36.24 87.85
N SER A 105 -37.99 -36.61 86.89
CA SER A 105 -36.77 -37.37 87.12
C SER A 105 -35.90 -36.50 88.00
N SER A 106 -35.62 -37.02 89.20
CA SER A 106 -34.85 -36.38 90.25
C SER A 106 -33.67 -35.61 89.68
N VAL A 107 -33.73 -34.29 89.80
CA VAL A 107 -32.61 -33.38 89.58
C VAL A 107 -31.48 -33.84 90.51
N SER A 108 -30.45 -34.48 89.96
CA SER A 108 -29.17 -34.56 90.62
C SER A 108 -28.68 -33.13 90.80
N LEU A 109 -28.86 -32.59 92.01
CA LEU A 109 -28.57 -31.21 92.40
C LEU A 109 -27.06 -30.90 92.52
N PHE A 110 -26.23 -31.68 91.82
CA PHE A 110 -24.83 -31.42 91.62
C PHE A 110 -24.57 -31.40 90.11
N PRO A 111 -24.41 -30.21 89.50
CA PRO A 111 -23.82 -30.11 88.18
C PRO A 111 -22.49 -30.85 88.23
N SER A 112 -22.30 -31.83 87.35
CA SER A 112 -21.05 -32.56 87.24
C SER A 112 -19.96 -31.58 86.78
N PHE A 113 -19.30 -30.91 87.74
CA PHE A 113 -18.17 -30.00 87.54
C PHE A 113 -17.04 -30.62 86.70
N ASN A 114 -17.03 -31.95 86.55
CA ASN A 114 -16.11 -32.70 85.69
C ASN A 114 -16.31 -32.49 84.18
N LEU A 115 -17.50 -32.09 83.70
CA LEU A 115 -17.71 -31.75 82.27
C LEU A 115 -17.15 -30.37 81.93
N HIS A 116 -17.16 -29.45 82.89
CA HIS A 116 -16.73 -28.07 82.68
C HIS A 116 -15.21 -27.95 82.51
N GLY A 117 -14.42 -28.79 83.22
CA GLY A 117 -12.97 -28.83 83.06
C GLY A 117 -12.52 -29.20 81.64
N ARG A 118 -13.23 -30.10 80.96
CA ARG A 118 -12.93 -30.49 79.56
C ARG A 118 -13.26 -29.36 78.58
N GLU A 119 -14.34 -28.63 78.83
CA GLU A 119 -14.76 -27.51 77.99
C GLU A 119 -13.81 -26.31 78.14
N ILE A 120 -13.34 -26.02 79.35
CA ILE A 120 -12.34 -25.00 79.63
C ILE A 120 -10.99 -25.34 78.95
N ALA A 121 -10.55 -26.60 79.01
CA ALA A 121 -9.33 -27.03 78.32
C ALA A 121 -9.43 -26.86 76.79
N ARG A 122 -10.58 -27.23 76.19
CA ARG A 122 -10.83 -26.99 74.76
C ARG A 122 -10.83 -25.50 74.42
N LEU A 123 -11.36 -24.66 75.29
CA LEU A 123 -11.36 -23.20 75.11
C LEU A 123 -9.93 -22.63 75.16
N ASP A 124 -9.11 -23.09 76.10
CA ASP A 124 -7.70 -22.67 76.23
C ASP A 124 -6.88 -23.08 74.99
N ASP A 125 -7.06 -24.31 74.51
CA ASP A 125 -6.41 -24.78 73.29
C ASP A 125 -6.83 -23.97 72.05
N ASN A 126 -8.12 -23.64 71.93
CA ASN A 126 -8.61 -22.76 70.87
C ASN A 126 -8.03 -21.35 70.99
N THR A 127 -7.93 -20.82 72.20
CA THR A 127 -7.35 -19.50 72.50
C THR A 127 -5.89 -19.43 72.07
N LYS A 128 -5.12 -20.51 72.26
CA LYS A 128 -3.73 -20.61 71.79
C LYS A 128 -3.61 -20.70 70.27
N LEU A 129 -4.60 -21.26 69.57
CA LEU A 129 -4.61 -21.33 68.10
C LEU A 129 -4.97 -20.01 67.41
N PHE A 130 -5.79 -19.16 68.06
CA PHE A 130 -6.22 -17.87 67.48
C PHE A 130 -5.06 -16.99 66.98
N PRO A 131 -3.99 -16.73 67.77
CA PRO A 131 -2.84 -15.93 67.30
C PRO A 131 -2.13 -16.53 66.09
N SER A 132 -2.06 -17.86 65.98
CA SER A 132 -1.47 -18.55 64.83
C SER A 132 -2.31 -18.30 63.56
N ASN A 133 -3.63 -18.44 63.67
CA ASN A 133 -4.56 -18.20 62.56
C ASN A 133 -4.53 -16.75 62.08
N VAL A 134 -4.46 -15.77 63.00
CA VAL A 134 -4.32 -14.35 62.65
C VAL A 134 -3.04 -14.09 61.87
N LYS A 135 -1.89 -14.60 62.34
CA LYS A 135 -0.60 -14.47 61.63
C LYS A 135 -0.62 -15.15 60.26
N TYR A 136 -1.31 -16.28 60.14
CA TYR A 136 -1.48 -16.97 58.86
C TYR A 136 -2.30 -16.12 57.87
N LEU A 137 -3.43 -15.56 58.30
CA LEU A 137 -4.26 -14.69 57.47
C LEU A 137 -3.50 -13.44 57.02
N GLU A 138 -2.74 -12.81 57.91
CA GLU A 138 -1.89 -11.66 57.57
C GLU A 138 -0.86 -12.02 56.48
N ARG A 139 -0.25 -13.22 56.57
CA ARG A 139 0.67 -13.72 55.54
C ARG A 139 -0.06 -13.96 54.21
N CYS A 140 -1.26 -14.53 54.25
CA CYS A 140 -2.09 -14.74 53.08
C CYS A 140 -2.48 -13.40 52.41
N GLU A 141 -2.86 -12.40 53.19
CA GLU A 141 -3.17 -11.06 52.69
C GLU A 141 -1.97 -10.42 52.00
N LYS A 142 -0.79 -10.44 52.65
CA LYS A 142 0.46 -9.95 52.06
C LYS A 142 0.80 -10.67 50.75
N LYS A 143 0.62 -11.99 50.70
CA LYS A 143 0.84 -12.79 49.48
C LYS A 143 -0.16 -12.43 48.37
N CYS A 144 -1.43 -12.24 48.70
CA CYS A 144 -2.45 -11.83 47.74
C CYS A 144 -2.21 -10.40 47.21
N LYS A 145 -1.83 -9.47 48.09
CA LYS A 145 -1.48 -8.09 47.72
C LYS A 145 -0.33 -8.04 46.72
N GLY A 146 0.77 -8.76 46.99
CA GLY A 146 1.91 -8.82 46.06
C GLY A 146 1.54 -9.43 44.70
N LYS A 147 0.69 -10.47 44.67
CA LYS A 147 0.17 -11.03 43.41
C LYS A 147 -0.68 -10.01 42.63
N MET A 148 -1.55 -9.28 43.33
CA MET A 148 -2.41 -8.26 42.73
C MET A 148 -1.57 -7.12 42.13
N GLU A 149 -0.58 -6.62 42.86
CA GLU A 149 0.35 -5.59 42.38
C GLU A 149 1.14 -6.07 41.14
N ALA A 150 1.68 -7.29 41.17
CA ALA A 150 2.36 -7.87 40.02
C ALA A 150 1.44 -8.02 38.80
N SER A 151 0.19 -8.44 38.99
CA SER A 151 -0.79 -8.53 37.90
C SER A 151 -1.17 -7.15 37.36
N SER A 152 -1.32 -6.15 38.22
CA SER A 152 -1.61 -4.76 37.83
C SER A 152 -0.47 -4.16 37.00
N PHE A 153 0.79 -4.45 37.36
CA PHE A 153 1.95 -4.04 36.58
C PHE A 153 1.94 -4.65 35.17
N LYS A 154 1.66 -5.96 35.06
CA LYS A 154 1.53 -6.64 33.76
C LYS A 154 0.43 -6.03 32.89
N ILE A 155 -0.74 -5.77 33.47
CA ILE A 155 -1.86 -5.12 32.76
C ILE A 155 -1.46 -3.74 32.25
N ARG A 156 -0.74 -2.95 33.05
CA ARG A 156 -0.24 -1.63 32.62
C ARG A 156 0.72 -1.74 31.45
N LYS A 157 1.62 -2.73 31.44
CA LYS A 157 2.56 -2.97 30.34
C LYS A 157 1.84 -3.37 29.05
N VAL A 158 0.87 -4.28 29.14
CA VAL A 158 0.03 -4.66 28.00
C VAL A 158 -0.72 -3.46 27.45
N LYS A 159 -1.31 -2.63 28.32
CA LYS A 159 -2.00 -1.41 27.88
C LYS A 159 -1.07 -0.46 27.11
N LYS A 160 0.14 -0.21 27.62
CA LYS A 160 1.14 0.63 26.93
C LYS A 160 1.47 0.10 25.53
N CYS A 161 1.67 -1.21 25.41
CA CYS A 161 1.93 -1.85 24.12
C CYS A 161 0.73 -1.73 23.17
N MET A 162 -0.52 -1.87 23.67
CA MET A 162 -1.71 -1.66 22.86
C MET A 162 -1.84 -0.21 22.38
N ASP A 163 -1.51 0.76 23.23
CA ASP A 163 -1.53 2.18 22.87
C ASP A 163 -0.47 2.49 21.79
N GLU A 164 0.73 1.91 21.88
CA GLU A 164 1.81 2.03 20.88
C GLU A 164 1.39 1.41 19.52
N ILE A 165 0.82 0.20 19.52
CA ILE A 165 0.30 -0.44 18.30
C ILE A 165 -0.84 0.40 17.69
N GLY A 166 -1.70 0.99 18.52
CA GLY A 166 -2.77 1.86 18.05
C GLY A 166 -2.26 3.12 17.35
N GLN A 167 -1.12 3.65 17.77
CA GLN A 167 -0.46 4.78 17.11
C GLN A 167 0.16 4.37 15.78
N ASP A 168 0.92 3.27 15.76
CA ASP A 168 1.57 2.73 14.56
C ASP A 168 0.55 2.46 13.43
N LEU A 169 -0.57 1.81 13.76
CA LEU A 169 -1.69 1.61 12.81
C LEU A 169 -2.29 2.92 12.31
N GLY A 170 -2.34 3.95 13.17
CA GLY A 170 -2.80 5.28 12.79
C GLY A 170 -1.88 5.96 11.77
N ASP A 171 -0.57 5.85 11.98
CA ASP A 171 0.45 6.41 11.10
C ASP A 171 0.51 5.65 9.76
N GLU A 172 0.39 4.32 9.78
CA GLU A 172 0.28 3.47 8.58
C GLU A 172 -0.93 3.86 7.73
N MET A 173 -2.07 4.17 8.36
CA MET A 173 -3.28 4.62 7.65
C MET A 173 -3.07 5.99 6.99
N GLN A 174 -2.39 6.91 7.66
CA GLN A 174 -2.04 8.21 7.06
C GLN A 174 -1.10 8.07 5.88
N PHE A 175 -0.07 7.22 6.01
CA PHE A 175 0.84 6.90 4.91
C PHE A 175 0.09 6.28 3.72
N SER A 176 -0.79 5.31 3.98
CA SER A 176 -1.61 4.68 2.93
C SER A 176 -2.46 5.70 2.16
N ASN A 177 -3.11 6.61 2.88
CA ASN A 177 -3.87 7.71 2.25
C ASN A 177 -2.98 8.64 1.40
N LEU A 178 -1.74 8.92 1.85
CA LEU A 178 -0.80 9.73 1.08
C LEU A 178 -0.38 9.02 -0.21
N VAL A 179 -0.08 7.72 -0.14
CA VAL A 179 0.30 6.90 -1.29
C VAL A 179 -0.85 6.84 -2.30
N GLU A 180 -2.07 6.56 -1.85
CA GLU A 180 -3.26 6.50 -2.72
C GLU A 180 -3.49 7.83 -3.47
N ASN A 181 -3.34 8.97 -2.78
CA ASN A 181 -3.42 10.28 -3.40
C ASN A 181 -2.31 10.56 -4.43
N ARG A 182 -1.10 9.99 -4.26
CA ARG A 182 -0.02 10.11 -5.24
C ARG A 182 -0.30 9.22 -6.46
N VAL A 183 -0.80 8.00 -6.24
CA VAL A 183 -1.15 7.04 -7.31
C VAL A 183 -2.24 7.61 -8.22
N THR A 184 -3.31 8.18 -7.66
CA THR A 184 -4.38 8.78 -8.44
C THR A 184 -3.90 9.96 -9.30
N LYS A 185 -3.03 10.83 -8.75
CA LYS A 185 -2.40 11.91 -9.53
C LYS A 185 -1.53 11.41 -10.67
N LEU A 186 -0.84 10.29 -10.49
CA LEU A 186 -0.04 9.66 -11.57
C LEU A 186 -0.95 9.09 -12.66
N GLU A 187 -2.04 8.43 -12.26
CA GLU A 187 -3.02 7.89 -13.21
C GLU A 187 -3.65 9.00 -14.06
N ASP A 188 -4.01 10.13 -13.47
CA ASP A 188 -4.54 11.29 -14.19
C ASP A 188 -3.53 11.83 -15.22
N LYS A 189 -2.25 11.95 -14.84
CA LYS A 189 -1.16 12.37 -15.73
C LYS A 189 -0.98 11.40 -16.90
N ASP A 190 -1.06 10.10 -16.66
CA ASP A 190 -0.93 9.09 -17.71
C ASP A 190 -2.12 9.11 -18.68
N GLN A 191 -3.33 9.34 -18.18
CA GLN A 191 -4.51 9.55 -19.03
C GLN A 191 -4.38 10.81 -19.91
N GLU A 192 -3.82 11.90 -19.37
CA GLU A 192 -3.56 13.12 -20.13
C GLU A 192 -2.54 12.87 -21.26
N LYS A 193 -1.42 12.20 -20.95
CA LYS A 193 -0.42 11.81 -21.95
C LYS A 193 -1.01 10.91 -23.04
N ALA A 194 -1.88 9.96 -22.67
CA ALA A 194 -2.55 9.10 -23.64
C ALA A 194 -3.43 9.89 -24.62
N LYS A 195 -4.17 10.89 -24.14
CA LYS A 195 -4.99 11.79 -24.98
C LYS A 195 -4.13 12.62 -25.93
N GLU A 196 -3.00 13.17 -25.45
CA GLU A 196 -2.06 13.92 -26.30
C GLU A 196 -1.41 13.03 -27.36
N MET A 197 -0.99 11.80 -27.02
CA MET A 197 -0.50 10.84 -28.02
C MET A 197 -1.56 10.51 -29.08
N GLU A 198 -2.83 10.35 -28.69
CA GLU A 198 -3.91 10.10 -29.64
C GLU A 198 -4.10 11.28 -30.61
N LYS A 199 -3.98 12.51 -30.11
CA LYS A 199 -4.03 13.74 -30.92
C LYS A 199 -2.86 13.81 -31.90
N ILE A 200 -1.63 13.54 -31.45
CA ILE A 200 -0.45 13.46 -32.31
C ILE A 200 -0.63 12.39 -33.39
N LYS A 201 -1.14 11.21 -33.02
CA LYS A 201 -1.41 10.12 -33.97
C LYS A 201 -2.41 10.53 -35.06
N LYS A 202 -3.46 11.28 -34.70
CA LYS A 202 -4.44 11.82 -35.67
C LYS A 202 -3.80 12.82 -36.62
N HIS A 203 -2.95 13.72 -36.11
CA HIS A 203 -2.21 14.67 -36.95
C HIS A 203 -1.24 13.98 -37.90
N LEU A 204 -0.53 12.96 -37.42
CA LEU A 204 0.40 12.18 -38.24
C LEU A 204 -0.33 11.44 -39.37
N GLY A 205 -1.45 10.79 -39.08
CA GLY A 205 -2.27 10.14 -40.11
C GLY A 205 -2.78 11.14 -41.17
N THR A 206 -3.17 12.34 -40.75
CA THR A 206 -3.56 13.41 -41.68
C THR A 206 -2.38 13.83 -42.56
N LEU A 207 -1.20 14.02 -41.98
CA LEU A 207 0.01 14.39 -42.72
C LEU A 207 0.42 13.31 -43.74
N GLU A 208 0.32 12.03 -43.37
CA GLU A 208 0.62 10.89 -44.25
C GLU A 208 -0.32 10.86 -45.47
N THR A 209 -1.61 11.11 -45.27
CA THR A 209 -2.59 11.20 -46.38
C THR A 209 -2.29 12.38 -47.31
N ASN A 210 -1.94 13.55 -46.77
CA ASN A 210 -1.57 14.73 -47.56
C ASN A 210 -0.29 14.50 -48.36
N TYR A 211 0.71 13.85 -47.76
CA TYR A 211 1.95 13.51 -48.44
C TYR A 211 1.72 12.53 -49.59
N SER A 212 0.88 11.51 -49.37
CA SER A 212 0.48 10.55 -50.41
C SER A 212 -0.22 11.24 -51.59
N LEU A 213 -1.07 12.23 -51.31
CA LEU A 213 -1.73 13.04 -52.34
C LEU A 213 -0.71 13.85 -53.17
N VAL A 214 0.21 14.56 -52.52
CA VAL A 214 1.26 15.33 -53.20
C VAL A 214 2.14 14.44 -54.09
N LEU A 215 2.50 13.25 -53.59
CA LEU A 215 3.25 12.27 -54.39
C LEU A 215 2.46 11.81 -55.62
N SER A 216 1.17 11.52 -55.46
CA SER A 216 0.30 11.13 -56.57
C SER A 216 0.24 12.22 -57.64
N ASP A 217 0.05 13.48 -57.23
CA ASP A 217 0.00 14.60 -58.16
C ASP A 217 1.33 14.84 -58.85
N ARG A 218 2.45 14.73 -58.13
CA ARG A 218 3.80 14.80 -58.73
C ARG A 218 3.97 13.77 -59.84
N ASP A 219 3.53 12.54 -59.61
CA ASP A 219 3.68 11.47 -60.59
C ASP A 219 2.76 11.69 -61.82
N LYS A 220 1.55 12.24 -61.63
CA LYS A 220 0.68 12.69 -62.73
C LYS A 220 1.36 13.78 -63.56
N TRP A 221 1.92 14.80 -62.92
CA TRP A 221 2.63 15.89 -63.58
C TRP A 221 3.85 15.39 -64.34
N LYS A 222 4.64 14.50 -63.74
CA LYS A 222 5.80 13.87 -64.39
C LYS A 222 5.38 13.12 -65.65
N LYS A 223 4.28 12.36 -65.61
CA LYS A 223 3.73 11.67 -66.78
C LYS A 223 3.26 12.65 -67.87
N ALA A 224 2.54 13.71 -67.48
CA ALA A 224 2.10 14.74 -68.41
C ALA A 224 3.28 15.45 -69.11
N PHE A 225 4.34 15.73 -68.35
CA PHE A 225 5.57 16.33 -68.88
C PHE A 225 6.24 15.43 -69.93
N TYR A 226 6.43 14.14 -69.65
CA TYR A 226 7.02 13.22 -70.63
C TYR A 226 6.16 13.07 -71.89
N ASN A 227 4.83 13.03 -71.74
CA ASN A 227 3.91 13.01 -72.89
C ASN A 227 4.05 14.26 -73.76
N LEU A 228 4.16 15.44 -73.14
CA LEU A 228 4.37 16.70 -73.85
C LEU A 228 5.72 16.72 -74.57
N GLN A 229 6.79 16.28 -73.90
CA GLN A 229 8.13 16.18 -74.50
C GLN A 229 8.13 15.24 -75.72
N ALA A 230 7.46 14.09 -75.63
CA ALA A 230 7.31 13.16 -76.75
C ALA A 230 6.55 13.81 -77.92
N TRP A 231 5.44 14.50 -77.64
CA TRP A 231 4.66 15.20 -78.66
C TRP A 231 5.45 16.31 -79.37
N VAL A 232 6.17 17.13 -78.60
CA VAL A 232 7.06 18.18 -79.14
C VAL A 232 8.16 17.56 -80.02
N SER A 233 8.79 16.48 -79.55
CA SER A 233 9.84 15.77 -80.29
C SER A 233 9.32 15.20 -81.62
N GLU A 234 8.11 14.64 -81.63
CA GLU A 234 7.49 14.15 -82.86
C GLU A 234 7.17 15.27 -83.85
N ARG A 235 6.66 16.42 -83.37
CA ARG A 235 6.42 17.59 -84.22
C ARG A 235 7.70 18.13 -84.87
N LEU A 236 8.77 18.26 -84.09
CA LEU A 236 10.09 18.68 -84.61
C LEU A 236 10.60 17.71 -85.68
N ARG A 237 10.43 16.41 -85.46
CA ARG A 237 10.84 15.38 -86.44
C ARG A 237 10.03 15.46 -87.75
N ARG A 238 8.74 15.77 -87.69
CA ARG A 238 7.91 15.99 -88.89
C ARG A 238 8.26 17.29 -89.61
N GLY A 239 8.49 18.40 -88.89
CA GLY A 239 8.89 19.67 -89.50
C GLY A 239 10.23 19.60 -90.23
N ALA A 240 11.18 18.78 -89.75
CA ALA A 240 12.45 18.55 -90.42
C ALA A 240 12.33 17.81 -91.77
N MET A 241 11.24 17.06 -92.00
CA MET A 241 11.00 16.36 -93.27
C MET A 241 10.45 17.29 -94.37
N ASP A 242 9.70 18.33 -94.01
CA ASP A 242 9.13 19.32 -94.95
C ASP A 242 10.13 20.41 -95.37
N ALA A 243 11.16 20.64 -94.56
CA ALA A 243 12.25 21.56 -94.90
C ALA A 243 13.32 20.93 -95.81
N ARG A 244 12.92 20.06 -96.76
CA ARG A 244 13.85 19.68 -97.84
C ARG A 244 14.22 20.96 -98.60
N PRO A 245 15.51 21.34 -98.64
CA PRO A 245 15.90 22.47 -99.46
C PRO A 245 15.52 22.14 -100.89
N VAL A 246 14.63 22.96 -101.46
CA VAL A 246 14.42 22.98 -102.91
C VAL A 246 15.79 23.28 -103.49
N ASN A 247 16.37 22.30 -104.20
CA ASN A 247 17.69 22.38 -104.80
C ASN A 247 17.75 23.55 -105.81
N GLY A 248 18.05 24.74 -105.30
CA GLY A 248 18.33 25.94 -106.08
C GLY A 248 19.72 26.43 -105.69
N PRO A 249 20.71 26.42 -106.61
CA PRO A 249 22.08 26.80 -106.29
C PRO A 249 22.14 28.32 -106.11
N THR A 250 22.06 28.77 -104.86
CA THR A 250 22.25 30.19 -104.54
C THR A 250 23.56 30.33 -103.78
N SER A 251 24.53 30.96 -104.45
CA SER A 251 25.89 31.19 -103.97
C SER A 251 25.88 31.98 -102.65
N PHE A 252 26.20 31.29 -101.57
CA PHE A 252 26.30 31.89 -100.24
C PHE A 252 27.57 32.74 -100.15
N ARG A 253 27.39 34.05 -100.31
CA ARG A 253 28.42 35.08 -100.13
C ARG A 253 28.86 35.09 -98.66
N GLN A 254 30.13 34.76 -98.42
CA GLN A 254 30.77 34.81 -97.10
C GLN A 254 30.53 36.17 -96.42
N SER A 255 29.65 36.21 -95.42
CA SER A 255 29.56 37.31 -94.47
C SER A 255 30.61 37.10 -93.37
N LYS A 256 31.51 38.07 -93.22
CA LYS A 256 32.50 38.17 -92.15
C LYS A 256 31.86 37.98 -90.77
N PRO A 257 32.52 37.30 -89.82
CA PRO A 257 32.02 37.15 -88.47
C PRO A 257 31.99 38.52 -87.76
N PRO A 258 30.91 38.86 -87.04
CA PRO A 258 30.88 40.05 -86.21
C PRO A 258 31.85 39.89 -85.03
N LYS A 259 32.63 40.94 -84.76
CA LYS A 259 33.54 41.03 -83.60
C LYS A 259 32.73 40.87 -82.31
N LEU A 260 33.17 39.95 -81.44
CA LEU A 260 32.65 39.79 -80.09
C LEU A 260 32.96 41.05 -79.27
N PRO A 261 31.99 41.62 -78.54
CA PRO A 261 32.26 42.67 -77.56
C PRO A 261 33.04 42.10 -76.38
N GLY A 262 34.09 42.81 -75.98
CA GLY A 262 35.04 42.38 -74.96
C GLY A 262 34.40 42.21 -73.57
N SER A 263 34.88 41.19 -72.86
CA SER A 263 34.51 40.90 -71.48
C SER A 263 34.85 42.08 -70.54
N PRO A 264 33.97 42.48 -69.61
CA PRO A 264 34.33 43.40 -68.55
C PRO A 264 35.25 42.70 -67.56
N SER A 265 36.37 43.36 -67.24
CA SER A 265 37.29 42.99 -66.17
C SER A 265 36.58 43.13 -64.82
N SER A 266 36.53 42.04 -64.06
CA SER A 266 36.11 42.06 -62.64
C SER A 266 37.17 42.79 -61.83
N SER A 267 36.76 43.78 -61.04
CA SER A 267 37.57 44.36 -59.97
C SER A 267 36.66 44.60 -58.77
N GLN A 268 37.15 44.09 -57.64
CA GLN A 268 36.66 44.18 -56.25
C GLN A 268 35.50 43.28 -55.85
#